data_AF-A0A314XT50-F1
#
_entry.id   AF-A0A314XT50-F1
#
_cell.length_a   1.000
_cell.length_b   1.000
_cell.length_c   1.000
_cell.angle_alpha   90.00
_cell.angle_beta   90.00
_cell.angle_gamma   90.00
#
_symmetry.space_group_name_H-M   'P 1'
#
loop_
_entity.id
_entity.type
_entity.pdbx_description
1 polymer ?
#
loop_
_entity_poly.entity_id
_entity_poly.type
_entity_poly.pdbx_seq_one_letter_code
_entity_poly.pdbx_strand_id
1 'polypeptide(L)'
;MSSLAYLSLSGSRLKGGIPNSFAKLCRLRELYLGNNSLSGQLSDIIDILSKCAQNTLEYLDISDNHGIMGSVPENIGQMSKLEAIDFSGNSLEGVISEIHFSKLSYLWVLDLSSNSLVLNFSFDWVPPFQLAEILLRSCKMGPSFPKWLQTHKSVSYLDISDTGITDTIPSWLWDMILFSMDLSHNQIRGTLGNLRSEWPPYKLNVSWNQLEGPIPSTL
;
A
#
# COMPACT_ATOMS: atom_id res chain seq x y z
N MET A 1 -10.06 -26.38 -18.23
CA MET A 1 -9.87 -25.30 -17.25
C MET A 1 -8.39 -25.29 -16.85
N SER A 2 -7.77 -24.12 -16.74
CA SER A 2 -6.35 -24.04 -16.35
C SER A 2 -6.19 -24.49 -14.88
N SER A 3 -5.15 -25.29 -14.61
CA SER A 3 -4.76 -25.69 -13.25
C SER A 3 -3.76 -24.72 -12.61
N LEU A 4 -3.38 -23.66 -13.32
CA LEU A 4 -2.35 -22.73 -12.88
C LEU A 4 -2.81 -21.98 -11.62
N ALA A 5 -2.06 -22.16 -10.53
CA ALA A 5 -2.29 -21.51 -9.25
C ALA A 5 -1.25 -20.44 -8.92
N TYR A 6 -0.05 -20.59 -9.45
CA TYR A 6 1.07 -19.67 -9.27
C TYR A 6 1.60 -19.26 -10.64
N LEU A 7 1.75 -17.96 -10.87
CA LEU A 7 2.40 -17.42 -12.06
C LEU A 7 3.29 -16.25 -11.66
N SER A 8 4.59 -16.39 -11.86
CA SER A 8 5.53 -15.29 -11.79
C SER A 8 6.15 -15.05 -13.16
N LEU A 9 6.07 -13.81 -13.62
CA LEU A 9 6.68 -13.28 -14.83
C LEU A 9 7.51 -12.03 -14.53
N SER A 10 7.81 -11.76 -13.24
CA SER A 10 8.48 -10.54 -12.81
C SER A 10 9.91 -10.43 -13.34
N GLY A 11 10.42 -9.20 -13.46
CA GLY A 11 11.81 -8.94 -13.87
C GLY A 11 12.10 -9.32 -15.33
N SER A 12 11.08 -9.27 -16.18
CA SER A 12 11.17 -9.61 -17.60
C SER A 12 11.03 -8.35 -18.48
N ARG A 13 11.02 -8.53 -19.80
CA ARG A 13 10.81 -7.43 -20.78
C ARG A 13 9.44 -7.52 -21.45
N LEU A 14 8.44 -8.02 -20.72
CA LEU A 14 7.08 -8.17 -21.25
C LEU A 14 6.46 -6.80 -21.50
N LYS A 15 5.66 -6.71 -22.57
CA LYS A 15 5.05 -5.47 -23.05
C LYS A 15 3.58 -5.68 -23.36
N GLY A 16 2.84 -4.57 -23.45
CA GLY A 16 1.41 -4.57 -23.74
C GLY A 16 0.57 -4.85 -22.49
N GLY A 17 -0.72 -5.07 -22.69
CA GLY A 17 -1.67 -5.34 -21.60
C GLY A 17 -1.78 -6.82 -21.23
N ILE A 18 -2.49 -7.08 -20.15
CA ILE A 18 -2.82 -8.45 -19.73
C ILE A 18 -3.80 -9.08 -20.73
N PRO A 19 -3.51 -10.27 -21.27
CA PRO A 19 -4.37 -10.87 -22.29
C PRO A 19 -5.65 -11.46 -21.69
N ASN A 20 -6.74 -11.44 -22.46
CA ASN A 20 -8.04 -12.01 -22.08
C ASN A 20 -8.00 -13.51 -21.72
N SER A 21 -6.92 -14.24 -22.02
CA SER A 21 -6.72 -15.61 -21.56
C SER A 21 -6.63 -15.71 -20.03
N PHE A 22 -6.23 -14.64 -19.33
CA PHE A 22 -6.17 -14.59 -17.87
C PHE A 22 -7.55 -14.71 -17.23
N ALA A 23 -8.62 -14.31 -17.94
CA ALA A 23 -10.00 -14.50 -17.52
C ALA A 23 -10.41 -15.98 -17.37
N LYS A 24 -9.55 -16.94 -17.72
CA LYS A 24 -9.78 -18.39 -17.59
C LYS A 24 -8.96 -19.03 -16.46
N LEU A 25 -8.20 -18.24 -15.69
CA LEU A 25 -7.30 -18.73 -14.63
C LEU A 25 -8.04 -18.83 -13.28
N CYS A 26 -9.08 -19.65 -13.22
CA CYS A 26 -10.00 -19.73 -12.08
C CYS A 26 -9.43 -20.43 -10.83
N ARG A 27 -8.15 -20.81 -10.87
CA ARG A 27 -7.41 -21.38 -9.74
C ARG A 27 -6.20 -20.52 -9.34
N LEU A 28 -6.00 -19.38 -10.01
CA LEU A 28 -4.86 -18.52 -9.75
C LEU A 28 -4.96 -17.93 -8.34
N ARG A 29 -3.93 -18.18 -7.55
CA ARG A 29 -3.75 -17.68 -6.18
C ARG A 29 -2.67 -16.60 -6.15
N GLU A 30 -1.63 -16.77 -6.92
CA GLU A 30 -0.47 -15.87 -6.90
C GLU A 30 -0.13 -15.42 -8.31
N LEU A 31 -0.12 -14.10 -8.50
CA LEU A 31 0.25 -13.46 -9.75
C LEU A 31 1.29 -12.37 -9.51
N TYR A 32 2.51 -12.61 -10.01
CA TYR A 32 3.62 -11.68 -9.95
C TYR A 32 3.98 -11.22 -11.36
N LEU A 33 3.80 -9.93 -11.62
CA LEU A 33 4.04 -9.27 -12.91
C LEU A 33 5.01 -8.09 -12.77
N GLY A 34 5.57 -7.88 -11.57
CA GLY A 34 6.41 -6.76 -11.22
C GLY A 34 7.62 -6.56 -12.15
N ASN A 35 8.12 -5.34 -12.26
CA ASN A 35 9.35 -5.01 -12.99
C ASN A 35 9.34 -5.53 -14.45
N ASN A 36 8.39 -5.03 -15.24
CA ASN A 36 8.23 -5.31 -16.66
C ASN A 36 8.01 -4.00 -17.43
N SER A 37 7.52 -4.07 -18.67
CA SER A 37 7.09 -2.91 -19.46
C SER A 37 5.63 -3.04 -19.86
N LEU A 38 4.79 -3.59 -18.97
CA LEU A 38 3.36 -3.74 -19.18
C LEU A 38 2.69 -2.36 -19.22
N SER A 39 1.55 -2.31 -19.90
CA SER A 39 0.80 -1.07 -20.13
C SER A 39 -0.70 -1.31 -20.22
N GLY A 40 -1.50 -0.32 -19.85
CA GLY A 40 -2.96 -0.38 -19.95
C GLY A 40 -3.64 0.24 -18.74
N GLN A 41 -4.97 0.19 -18.71
CA GLN A 41 -5.74 0.66 -17.56
C GLN A 41 -5.77 -0.42 -16.48
N LEU A 42 -5.55 -0.05 -15.21
CA LEU A 42 -5.69 -0.98 -14.09
C LEU A 42 -7.11 -1.58 -14.01
N SER A 43 -8.13 -0.80 -14.38
CA SER A 43 -9.52 -1.29 -14.48
C SER A 43 -9.65 -2.52 -15.37
N ASP A 44 -9.01 -2.52 -16.53
CA ASP A 44 -9.08 -3.64 -17.49
C ASP A 44 -8.39 -4.89 -16.91
N ILE A 45 -7.28 -4.70 -16.22
CA ILE A 45 -6.53 -5.80 -15.58
C ILE A 45 -7.40 -6.45 -14.50
N ILE A 46 -7.98 -5.67 -13.60
CA ILE A 46 -8.85 -6.19 -12.52
C ILE A 46 -10.13 -6.79 -13.10
N ASP A 47 -10.70 -6.22 -14.16
CA ASP A 47 -11.87 -6.77 -14.84
C ASP A 47 -11.60 -8.14 -15.48
N ILE A 48 -10.40 -8.34 -16.05
CA ILE A 48 -9.98 -9.63 -16.60
C ILE A 48 -9.78 -10.66 -15.47
N LEU A 49 -9.04 -10.30 -14.42
CA LEU A 49 -8.74 -11.20 -13.30
C LEU A 49 -10.01 -11.59 -12.53
N SER A 50 -10.92 -10.64 -12.32
CA SER A 50 -12.15 -10.86 -11.57
C SER A 50 -13.12 -11.85 -12.23
N LYS A 51 -13.00 -12.13 -13.54
CA LYS A 51 -13.86 -13.12 -14.22
C LYS A 51 -13.75 -14.53 -13.64
N CYS A 52 -12.57 -14.90 -13.14
CA CYS A 52 -12.34 -16.25 -12.65
C CYS A 52 -11.53 -16.31 -11.35
N ALA A 53 -10.59 -15.39 -11.16
CA ALA A 53 -9.69 -15.40 -10.01
C ALA A 53 -10.19 -14.57 -8.82
N GLN A 54 -11.37 -13.93 -8.90
CA GLN A 54 -11.92 -13.07 -7.84
C GLN A 54 -11.95 -13.74 -6.45
N ASN A 55 -12.25 -15.04 -6.40
CA ASN A 55 -12.38 -15.79 -5.14
C ASN A 55 -11.19 -16.72 -4.87
N THR A 56 -10.10 -16.59 -5.61
CA THR A 56 -8.90 -17.43 -5.44
C THR A 56 -7.62 -16.63 -5.32
N LEU A 57 -7.55 -15.42 -5.87
CA LEU A 57 -6.32 -14.63 -5.88
C LEU A 57 -6.03 -14.09 -4.47
N GLU A 58 -4.82 -14.36 -4.02
CA GLU A 58 -4.26 -14.03 -2.71
C GLU A 58 -3.14 -13.00 -2.84
N TYR A 59 -2.30 -13.12 -3.87
CA TYR A 59 -1.18 -12.22 -4.12
C TYR A 59 -1.30 -11.63 -5.52
N LEU A 60 -1.30 -10.30 -5.59
CA LEU A 60 -1.28 -9.55 -6.83
C LEU A 60 -0.17 -8.49 -6.79
N ASP A 61 0.88 -8.76 -7.54
CA ASP A 61 2.00 -7.84 -7.78
C ASP A 61 2.00 -7.42 -9.24
N ILE A 62 1.82 -6.12 -9.49
CA ILE A 62 2.00 -5.46 -10.79
C ILE A 62 2.99 -4.30 -10.68
N SER A 63 3.86 -4.34 -9.67
CA SER A 63 4.82 -3.28 -9.36
C SER A 63 5.70 -2.89 -10.56
N ASP A 64 6.24 -1.67 -10.57
CA ASP A 64 7.27 -1.25 -11.54
C ASP A 64 6.90 -1.54 -13.00
N ASN A 65 5.68 -1.20 -13.40
CA ASN A 65 5.19 -1.26 -14.77
C ASN A 65 4.68 0.12 -15.18
N HIS A 66 5.58 1.07 -15.41
CA HIS A 66 5.26 2.49 -15.62
C HIS A 66 4.16 2.81 -16.67
N GLY A 67 3.86 1.89 -17.60
CA GLY A 67 2.76 2.03 -18.56
C GLY A 67 1.37 1.65 -18.04
N ILE A 68 1.26 1.05 -16.85
CA ILE A 68 -0.03 0.80 -16.18
C ILE A 68 -0.48 2.09 -15.53
N MET A 69 -1.72 2.49 -15.84
CA MET A 69 -2.26 3.80 -15.49
C MET A 69 -3.75 3.74 -15.13
N GLY A 70 -4.30 4.89 -14.78
CA GLY A 70 -5.70 5.06 -14.42
C GLY A 70 -5.96 4.86 -12.93
N SER A 71 -7.24 4.83 -12.56
CA SER A 71 -7.66 4.64 -11.18
C SER A 71 -7.70 3.18 -10.76
N VAL A 72 -7.48 2.92 -9.48
CA VAL A 72 -7.82 1.62 -8.88
C VAL A 72 -9.35 1.47 -8.94
N PRO A 73 -9.88 0.41 -9.55
CA PRO A 73 -11.33 0.23 -9.66
C PRO A 73 -11.91 -0.32 -8.33
N GLU A 74 -13.13 0.08 -7.99
CA GLU A 74 -13.78 -0.34 -6.72
C GLU A 74 -13.98 -1.86 -6.60
N ASN A 75 -14.08 -2.56 -7.74
CA ASN A 75 -14.29 -4.02 -7.76
C ASN A 75 -13.08 -4.81 -7.25
N ILE A 76 -11.90 -4.20 -7.07
CA ILE A 76 -10.78 -4.81 -6.33
C ILE A 76 -11.23 -5.21 -4.92
N GLY A 77 -12.10 -4.41 -4.30
CA GLY A 77 -12.64 -4.65 -2.96
C GLY A 77 -13.54 -5.89 -2.88
N GLN A 78 -13.88 -6.53 -4.00
CA GLN A 78 -14.62 -7.79 -4.06
C GLN A 78 -13.70 -9.02 -4.06
N MET A 79 -12.40 -8.86 -4.24
CA MET A 79 -11.42 -9.95 -4.29
C MET A 79 -11.04 -10.39 -2.88
N SER A 80 -12.02 -10.95 -2.16
CA SER A 80 -12.00 -11.22 -0.71
C SER A 80 -10.91 -12.18 -0.22
N LYS A 81 -10.14 -12.79 -1.12
CA LYS A 81 -8.99 -13.65 -0.79
C LYS A 81 -7.65 -12.94 -0.82
N LEU A 82 -7.60 -11.69 -1.28
CA LEU A 82 -6.34 -10.94 -1.33
C LEU A 82 -5.74 -10.78 0.07
N GLU A 83 -4.48 -11.19 0.14
CA GLU A 83 -3.57 -11.13 1.29
C GLU A 83 -2.51 -10.05 1.07
N ALA A 84 -2.05 -9.89 -0.18
CA ALA A 84 -1.05 -8.89 -0.55
C ALA A 84 -1.39 -8.19 -1.87
N ILE A 85 -1.29 -6.87 -1.87
CA ILE A 85 -1.39 -6.03 -3.07
C ILE A 85 -0.12 -5.20 -3.18
N ASP A 86 0.57 -5.33 -4.31
CA ASP A 86 1.67 -4.46 -4.68
C ASP A 86 1.39 -3.81 -6.05
N PHE A 87 0.99 -2.54 -5.99
CA PHE A 87 0.73 -1.67 -7.13
C PHE A 87 1.79 -0.57 -7.28
N SER A 88 2.93 -0.70 -6.60
CA SER A 88 3.94 0.33 -6.55
C SER A 88 4.57 0.65 -7.92
N GLY A 89 5.14 1.85 -8.09
CA GLY A 89 5.96 2.16 -9.26
C GLY A 89 5.21 2.21 -10.60
N ASN A 90 3.92 2.51 -10.57
CA ASN A 90 3.05 2.63 -11.74
C ASN A 90 2.67 4.11 -12.00
N SER A 91 1.82 4.35 -13.00
CA SER A 91 1.24 5.67 -13.28
C SER A 91 -0.21 5.75 -12.79
N LEU A 92 -0.52 5.17 -11.63
CA LEU A 92 -1.88 5.16 -11.08
C LEU A 92 -2.23 6.52 -10.49
N GLU A 93 -3.49 6.91 -10.64
CA GLU A 93 -4.02 8.20 -10.18
C GLU A 93 -5.44 8.06 -9.64
N GLY A 94 -6.02 9.18 -9.19
CA GLY A 94 -7.38 9.20 -8.65
C GLY A 94 -7.44 8.97 -7.14
N VAL A 95 -8.64 8.67 -6.65
CA VAL A 95 -8.94 8.65 -5.22
C VAL A 95 -9.18 7.23 -4.74
N ILE A 96 -8.46 6.84 -3.68
CA ILE A 96 -8.72 5.63 -2.92
C ILE A 96 -9.54 5.99 -1.69
N SER A 97 -10.67 5.31 -1.55
CA SER A 97 -11.55 5.35 -0.38
C SER A 97 -11.83 3.93 0.13
N GLU A 98 -12.58 3.83 1.22
CA GLU A 98 -12.91 2.59 1.94
C GLU A 98 -13.55 1.52 1.06
N ILE A 99 -14.25 1.92 -0.01
CA ILE A 99 -14.97 0.99 -0.89
C ILE A 99 -14.02 0.01 -1.60
N HIS A 100 -12.81 0.46 -1.94
CA HIS A 100 -11.75 -0.35 -2.55
C HIS A 100 -11.27 -1.48 -1.63
N PHE A 101 -11.57 -1.38 -0.34
CA PHE A 101 -11.06 -2.25 0.71
C PHE A 101 -12.15 -3.05 1.43
N SER A 102 -13.42 -2.83 1.07
CA SER A 102 -14.59 -3.22 1.85
C SER A 102 -14.69 -4.71 2.20
N LYS A 103 -14.14 -5.64 1.39
CA LYS A 103 -14.14 -7.09 1.69
C LYS A 103 -12.76 -7.73 1.79
N LEU A 104 -11.68 -6.95 1.88
CA LEU A 104 -10.31 -7.48 1.86
C LEU A 104 -9.84 -7.93 3.25
N SER A 105 -10.59 -8.80 3.92
CA SER A 105 -10.37 -9.13 5.34
C SER A 105 -9.05 -9.84 5.67
N TYR A 106 -8.36 -10.37 4.66
CA TYR A 106 -7.10 -11.10 4.82
C TYR A 106 -5.87 -10.24 4.47
N LEU A 107 -6.07 -8.99 4.04
CA LEU A 107 -4.99 -8.13 3.57
C LEU A 107 -4.00 -7.82 4.70
N TRP A 108 -2.74 -8.15 4.48
CA TRP A 108 -1.64 -7.90 5.42
C TRP A 108 -0.48 -7.11 4.78
N VAL A 109 -0.39 -7.05 3.44
CA VAL A 109 0.51 -6.15 2.71
C VAL A 109 -0.29 -5.22 1.80
N LEU A 110 0.00 -3.92 1.89
CA LEU A 110 -0.48 -2.93 0.95
C LEU A 110 0.67 -2.01 0.53
N ASP A 111 1.09 -2.14 -0.73
CA ASP A 111 2.02 -1.22 -1.38
C ASP A 111 1.34 -0.47 -2.53
N LEU A 112 1.20 0.84 -2.35
CA LEU A 112 0.68 1.77 -3.36
C LEU A 112 1.73 2.82 -3.74
N SER A 113 2.96 2.64 -3.28
CA SER A 113 4.01 3.65 -3.33
C SER A 113 4.35 4.09 -4.76
N SER A 114 4.90 5.29 -4.90
CA SER A 114 5.38 5.81 -6.19
C SER A 114 4.28 5.86 -7.27
N ASN A 115 3.06 6.27 -6.87
CA ASN A 115 1.93 6.59 -7.74
C ASN A 115 1.44 8.02 -7.46
N SER A 116 0.45 8.50 -8.22
CA SER A 116 -0.22 9.81 -8.01
C SER A 116 -1.58 9.68 -7.30
N LEU A 117 -1.71 8.69 -6.41
CA LEU A 117 -2.96 8.38 -5.71
C LEU A 117 -3.24 9.37 -4.57
N VAL A 118 -4.53 9.68 -4.38
CA VAL A 118 -5.04 10.41 -3.22
C VAL A 118 -5.74 9.43 -2.30
N LEU A 119 -5.32 9.35 -1.05
CA LEU A 119 -5.95 8.52 -0.02
C LEU A 119 -6.94 9.37 0.77
N ASN A 120 -8.23 9.11 0.59
CA ASN A 120 -9.30 9.87 1.23
C ASN A 120 -10.23 8.91 1.98
N PHE A 121 -9.95 8.74 3.27
CA PHE A 121 -10.75 7.92 4.17
C PHE A 121 -11.43 8.79 5.23
N SER A 122 -12.62 8.38 5.61
CA SER A 122 -13.37 8.92 6.72
C SER A 122 -12.58 8.75 8.02
N PHE A 123 -12.66 9.75 8.88
CA PHE A 123 -11.87 9.81 10.11
C PHE A 123 -12.16 8.68 11.12
N ASP A 124 -13.36 8.12 11.05
CA ASP A 124 -13.87 7.03 11.87
C ASP A 124 -13.76 5.66 11.17
N TRP A 125 -13.11 5.58 10.02
CA TRP A 125 -12.97 4.33 9.29
C TRP A 125 -12.13 3.31 10.08
N VAL A 126 -12.68 2.10 10.19
CA VAL A 126 -11.99 0.92 10.70
C VAL A 126 -11.84 -0.07 9.53
N PRO A 127 -10.62 -0.30 9.02
CA PRO A 127 -10.39 -1.25 7.95
C PRO A 127 -10.76 -2.68 8.40
N PRO A 128 -11.30 -3.53 7.51
CA PRO A 128 -11.71 -4.89 7.84
C PRO A 128 -10.53 -5.88 7.98
N PHE A 129 -9.30 -5.39 8.05
CA PHE A 129 -8.06 -6.15 7.97
C PHE A 129 -6.99 -5.63 8.94
N GLN A 130 -5.85 -6.33 9.00
CA GLN A 130 -4.72 -5.99 9.86
C GLN A 130 -3.43 -6.03 9.03
N LEU A 131 -2.90 -4.85 8.70
CA LEU A 131 -1.69 -4.73 7.91
C LEU A 131 -0.45 -4.99 8.78
N ALA A 132 0.50 -5.75 8.22
CA ALA A 132 1.87 -5.87 8.70
C ALA A 132 2.81 -4.92 7.93
N GLU A 133 2.51 -4.64 6.67
CA GLU A 133 3.30 -3.77 5.79
C GLU A 133 2.41 -2.72 5.13
N ILE A 134 2.75 -1.45 5.38
CA ILE A 134 2.03 -0.28 4.90
C ILE A 134 3.02 0.60 4.14
N LEU A 135 2.98 0.57 2.82
CA LEU A 135 3.91 1.27 1.94
C LEU A 135 3.13 2.23 1.04
N LEU A 136 3.11 3.51 1.43
CA LEU A 136 2.26 4.54 0.83
C LEU A 136 3.07 5.74 0.34
N ARG A 137 4.39 5.58 0.17
CA ARG A 137 5.29 6.64 -0.26
C ARG A 137 4.76 7.38 -1.49
N SER A 138 4.83 8.71 -1.46
CA SER A 138 4.34 9.60 -2.53
C SER A 138 2.80 9.63 -2.75
N CYS A 139 2.01 8.85 -1.99
CA CYS A 139 0.55 8.96 -2.03
C CYS A 139 0.09 10.20 -1.25
N LYS A 140 -0.82 10.99 -1.81
CA LYS A 140 -1.37 12.18 -1.14
C LYS A 140 -2.34 11.76 -0.03
N MET A 141 -1.96 11.96 1.23
CA MET A 141 -2.75 11.57 2.40
C MET A 141 -2.91 12.69 3.43
N GLY A 142 -2.03 13.71 3.38
CA GLY A 142 -2.10 14.85 4.28
C GLY A 142 -3.38 15.70 4.13
N PRO A 143 -3.58 16.67 5.05
CA PRO A 143 -2.57 17.21 5.95
C PRO A 143 -2.38 16.44 7.27
N SER A 144 -3.35 15.62 7.69
CA SER A 144 -3.36 14.96 9.00
C SER A 144 -2.83 13.53 8.95
N PHE A 145 -2.33 13.01 10.09
CA PHE A 145 -2.12 11.57 10.22
C PHE A 145 -3.46 10.82 10.19
N PRO A 146 -3.60 9.75 9.40
CA PRO A 146 -4.85 9.00 9.37
C PRO A 146 -5.04 8.19 10.66
N LYS A 147 -6.24 8.27 11.24
CA LYS A 147 -6.56 7.55 12.48
C LYS A 147 -6.62 6.04 12.32
N TRP A 148 -6.96 5.55 11.14
CA TRP A 148 -7.06 4.11 10.89
C TRP A 148 -5.74 3.37 11.14
N LEU A 149 -4.57 4.05 11.06
CA LEU A 149 -3.27 3.46 11.43
C LEU A 149 -3.26 2.91 12.86
N GLN A 150 -3.97 3.54 13.80
CA GLN A 150 -4.07 3.09 15.19
C GLN A 150 -4.85 1.78 15.36
N THR A 151 -5.62 1.38 14.35
CA THR A 151 -6.45 0.17 14.41
C THR A 151 -5.66 -1.10 14.13
N HIS A 152 -4.42 -0.97 13.65
CA HIS A 152 -3.53 -2.09 13.33
C HIS A 152 -2.68 -2.49 14.54
N LYS A 153 -2.67 -3.78 14.85
CA LYS A 153 -2.02 -4.32 16.06
C LYS A 153 -0.57 -4.76 15.86
N SER A 154 -0.16 -5.03 14.61
CA SER A 154 1.11 -5.71 14.32
C SER A 154 1.82 -5.16 13.07
N VAL A 155 1.76 -3.85 12.87
CA VAL A 155 2.51 -3.20 11.78
C VAL A 155 4.00 -3.38 12.04
N SER A 156 4.74 -3.88 11.06
CA SER A 156 6.19 -4.05 11.11
C SER A 156 6.91 -3.01 10.24
N TYR A 157 6.33 -2.66 9.10
CA TYR A 157 6.88 -1.70 8.15
C TYR A 157 5.84 -0.61 7.87
N LEU A 158 6.22 0.64 8.14
CA LEU A 158 5.42 1.82 7.81
C LEU A 158 6.27 2.78 6.99
N ASP A 159 5.88 3.00 5.74
CA ASP A 159 6.41 4.07 4.89
C ASP A 159 5.25 4.99 4.47
N ILE A 160 5.22 6.17 5.08
CA ILE A 160 4.33 7.28 4.70
C ILE A 160 5.15 8.52 4.35
N SER A 161 6.33 8.30 3.77
CA SER A 161 7.19 9.36 3.25
C SER A 161 6.56 10.06 2.05
N ASP A 162 6.79 11.37 1.90
CA ASP A 162 6.27 12.15 0.76
C ASP A 162 4.74 12.09 0.61
N THR A 163 4.00 12.06 1.73
CA THR A 163 2.53 11.93 1.71
C THR A 163 1.79 13.26 1.91
N GLY A 164 2.52 14.37 2.04
CA GLY A 164 1.99 15.71 2.23
C GLY A 164 1.46 16.00 3.64
N ILE A 165 1.84 15.19 4.64
CA ILE A 165 1.44 15.40 6.03
C ILE A 165 2.10 16.68 6.58
N THR A 166 1.31 17.52 7.23
CA THR A 166 1.75 18.80 7.85
C THR A 166 1.41 18.88 9.34
N ASP A 167 0.88 17.79 9.88
CA ASP A 167 0.46 17.63 11.27
C ASP A 167 1.64 17.47 12.23
N THR A 168 1.36 17.53 13.53
CA THR A 168 2.34 17.23 14.57
C THR A 168 2.41 15.72 14.78
N ILE A 169 3.61 15.16 15.00
CA ILE A 169 3.73 13.71 15.31
C ILE A 169 2.88 13.37 16.54
N PRO A 170 1.88 12.49 16.42
CA PRO A 170 1.03 12.14 17.55
C PRO A 170 1.71 11.09 18.45
N SER A 171 1.41 11.12 19.75
CA SER A 171 2.07 10.23 20.72
C SER A 171 1.83 8.74 20.45
N TRP A 172 0.63 8.38 19.97
CA TRP A 172 0.29 6.99 19.66
C TRP A 172 1.20 6.38 18.58
N LEU A 173 1.81 7.20 17.71
CA LEU A 173 2.71 6.69 16.67
C LEU A 173 4.01 6.14 17.29
N TRP A 174 4.43 6.71 18.42
CA TRP A 174 5.59 6.24 19.18
C TRP A 174 5.29 4.99 20.02
N ASP A 175 4.01 4.71 20.28
CA ASP A 175 3.58 3.51 20.99
C ASP A 175 3.48 2.29 20.04
N MET A 176 3.61 2.50 18.72
CA MET A 176 3.63 1.41 17.73
C MET A 176 4.98 0.69 17.77
N ILE A 177 4.95 -0.65 17.86
CA ILE A 177 6.14 -1.49 17.82
C ILE A 177 6.46 -1.80 16.35
N LEU A 178 7.26 -0.95 15.72
CA LEU A 178 7.66 -1.08 14.31
C LEU A 178 9.09 -1.61 14.18
N PHE A 179 9.35 -2.38 13.12
CA PHE A 179 10.72 -2.69 12.70
C PHE A 179 11.31 -1.52 11.89
N SER A 180 10.52 -0.92 10.99
CA SER A 180 10.94 0.20 10.14
C SER A 180 9.84 1.25 10.05
N MET A 181 10.22 2.51 10.25
CA MET A 181 9.36 3.69 10.09
C MET A 181 10.03 4.73 9.20
N ASP A 182 9.41 5.06 8.07
CA ASP A 182 9.79 6.17 7.21
C ASP A 182 8.68 7.22 7.14
N LEU A 183 8.96 8.40 7.69
CA LEU A 183 8.11 9.59 7.68
C LEU A 183 8.73 10.72 6.85
N SER A 184 9.78 10.44 6.10
CA SER A 184 10.61 11.48 5.48
C SER A 184 9.87 12.27 4.39
N HIS A 185 10.44 13.40 3.99
CA HIS A 185 9.90 14.23 2.90
C HIS A 185 8.46 14.71 3.13
N ASN A 186 8.13 15.09 4.36
CA ASN A 186 6.84 15.69 4.70
C ASN A 186 7.05 17.11 5.28
N GLN A 187 6.01 17.69 5.87
CA GLN A 187 6.09 18.94 6.63
C GLN A 187 5.66 18.69 8.08
N ILE A 188 5.96 17.50 8.60
CA ILE A 188 5.57 17.07 9.92
C ILE A 188 6.28 17.92 10.97
N ARG A 189 5.52 18.37 11.98
CA ARG A 189 5.98 19.21 13.09
C ARG A 189 6.10 18.42 14.40
N GLY A 190 6.66 19.07 15.42
CA GLY A 190 6.76 18.53 16.76
C GLY A 190 8.19 18.15 17.12
N THR A 191 8.32 17.34 18.18
CA THR A 191 9.61 16.95 18.73
C THR A 191 9.74 15.44 18.78
N LEU A 192 10.98 14.94 18.74
CA LEU A 192 11.29 13.53 18.97
C LEU A 192 11.33 13.19 20.48
N GLY A 193 11.28 14.20 21.36
CA GLY A 193 11.43 14.04 22.82
C GLY A 193 10.34 13.21 23.50
N ASN A 194 9.26 12.88 22.78
CA ASN A 194 8.20 11.97 23.22
C ASN A 194 8.41 10.51 22.79
N LEU A 195 9.60 10.12 22.30
CA LEU A 195 9.99 8.72 22.16
C LEU A 195 9.97 8.05 23.53
N ARG A 196 8.80 7.58 23.93
CA ARG A 196 8.54 6.90 25.20
C ARG A 196 8.87 5.42 25.14
N SER A 197 9.16 4.87 23.96
CA SER A 197 9.43 3.45 23.84
C SER A 197 10.84 3.12 24.36
N GLU A 198 10.93 2.05 25.14
CA GLU A 198 12.20 1.38 25.45
C GLU A 198 12.85 0.77 24.18
N TRP A 199 12.16 0.83 23.03
CA TRP A 199 12.49 0.17 21.77
C TRP A 199 12.13 1.10 20.59
N PRO A 200 13.01 2.04 20.19
CA PRO A 200 12.82 2.74 18.93
C PRO A 200 12.81 1.74 17.77
N PRO A 201 12.15 2.05 16.63
CA PRO A 201 12.19 1.15 15.48
C PRO A 201 13.63 0.96 15.01
N TYR A 202 13.96 -0.26 14.56
CA TYR A 202 15.31 -0.60 14.09
C TYR A 202 15.79 0.31 12.95
N LYS A 203 14.84 0.79 12.12
CA LYS A 203 15.06 1.85 11.15
C LYS A 203 14.07 2.98 11.39
N LEU A 204 14.58 4.18 11.67
CA LEU A 204 13.79 5.41 11.76
C LEU A 204 14.31 6.42 10.74
N ASN A 205 13.46 6.85 9.81
CA ASN A 205 13.75 7.95 8.90
C ASN A 205 12.70 9.05 9.07
N VAL A 206 13.11 10.18 9.65
CA VAL A 206 12.29 11.38 9.84
C VAL A 206 12.86 12.60 9.13
N SER A 207 13.81 12.38 8.21
CA SER A 207 14.50 13.44 7.48
C SER A 207 13.54 14.28 6.62
N TRP A 208 13.92 15.51 6.27
CA TRP A 208 13.09 16.41 5.44
C TRP A 208 11.68 16.63 6.04
N ASN A 209 11.64 17.11 7.28
CA ASN A 209 10.45 17.52 8.02
C ASN A 209 10.70 18.84 8.76
N GLN A 210 9.72 19.31 9.53
CA GLN A 210 9.79 20.53 10.36
C GLN A 210 9.92 20.18 11.85
N LEU A 211 10.71 19.15 12.17
CA LEU A 211 10.94 18.73 13.55
C LEU A 211 11.89 19.69 14.27
N GLU A 212 11.61 19.94 15.55
CA GLU A 212 12.39 20.83 16.40
C GLU A 212 12.75 20.17 17.74
N GLY A 213 13.60 20.85 18.51
CA GLY A 213 14.06 20.38 19.81
C GLY A 213 15.33 19.52 19.74
N PRO A 214 15.77 18.98 20.90
CA PRO A 214 16.99 18.17 20.98
C PRO A 214 16.79 16.78 20.38
N ILE A 215 17.89 16.18 19.94
CA ILE A 215 17.94 14.74 19.62
C ILE A 215 17.73 13.95 20.93
N PRO A 216 16.77 13.03 21.01
CA PRO A 216 16.53 12.21 22.21
C PRO A 216 17.72 11.31 22.52
N SER A 217 18.07 11.19 23.80
CA SER A 217 19.15 10.29 24.25
C SER A 217 18.78 8.81 24.20
N THR A 218 17.53 8.48 23.88
CA THR A 218 16.99 7.12 23.78
C THR A 218 17.08 6.52 22.37
N LEU A 219 17.56 7.28 21.39
CA LEU A 219 17.86 6.80 20.03
C LEU A 219 19.18 6.01 19.98
#